data_AF-A0A4Q2ZCI3-F1
#
_entry.id   AF-A0A4Q2ZCI3-F1
#
_cell.length_a   1.000
_cell.length_b   1.000
_cell.length_c   1.000
_cell.angle_alpha   90.00
_cell.angle_beta   90.00
_cell.angle_gamma   90.00
#
_symmetry.space_group_name_H-M   'P 1'
#
loop_
_entity.id
_entity.type
_entity.pdbx_description
1 polymer ?
#
loop_
_entity_poly.entity_id
_entity_poly.type
_entity_poly.pdbx_seq_one_letter_code
_entity_poly.pdbx_strand_id
1 'polypeptide(L)'
;MLSHFAALALSLAAPAPADDWYYVDADSKGANITFIDLTSIRINAGGNTEAVMFSALATDVEGAAAYRFTVEFNCTANKSRPVSLPA
;
A
#
# COMPACT_ATOMS: atom_id res chain seq x y z
N MET A 1 21.26 23.70 -41.94
CA MET A 1 21.77 23.63 -40.56
C MET A 1 20.74 22.90 -39.73
N LEU A 2 21.08 21.66 -39.32
CA LEU A 2 20.25 20.84 -38.44
C LEU A 2 20.42 21.31 -37.00
N SER A 3 19.31 21.52 -36.29
CA SER A 3 19.22 21.27 -34.85
C SER A 3 17.75 21.32 -34.39
N HIS A 4 16.95 20.34 -34.83
CA HIS A 4 15.70 20.05 -34.14
C HIS A 4 16.06 19.29 -32.86
N PHE A 5 16.10 20.02 -31.74
CA PHE A 5 16.23 19.44 -30.41
C PHE A 5 14.99 18.59 -30.13
N ALA A 6 15.13 17.27 -30.27
CA ALA A 6 14.15 16.32 -29.77
C ALA A 6 14.20 16.36 -28.24
N ALA A 7 13.32 17.16 -27.64
CA ALA A 7 13.08 17.12 -26.20
C ALA A 7 12.41 15.78 -25.87
N LEU A 8 13.19 14.85 -25.34
CA LEU A 8 12.72 13.59 -24.80
C LEU A 8 11.91 13.91 -23.53
N ALA A 9 10.62 14.15 -23.68
CA ALA A 9 9.71 14.27 -22.55
C ALA A 9 9.59 12.89 -21.90
N LEU A 10 10.40 12.63 -20.87
CA LEU A 10 10.13 11.55 -19.93
C LEU A 10 8.80 11.89 -19.24
N SER A 11 7.70 11.37 -19.76
CA SER A 11 6.47 11.28 -18.99
C SER A 11 6.76 10.33 -17.85
N LEU A 12 6.96 10.86 -16.63
CA LEU A 12 6.81 10.06 -15.43
C LEU A 12 5.38 9.55 -15.44
N ALA A 13 5.20 8.27 -15.81
CA ALA A 13 3.91 7.62 -15.69
C ALA A 13 3.51 7.73 -14.22
N ALA A 14 2.45 8.50 -13.96
CA ALA A 14 1.82 8.48 -12.65
C ALA A 14 1.49 7.01 -12.34
N PRO A 15 1.80 6.51 -11.13
CA PRO A 15 1.42 5.16 -10.76
C PRO A 15 -0.06 5.00 -11.05
N ALA A 16 -0.42 3.94 -11.79
CA ALA A 16 -1.81 3.66 -12.10
C ALA A 16 -2.61 3.63 -10.78
N PRO A 17 -3.80 4.23 -10.73
CA PRO A 17 -4.66 4.10 -9.56
C PRO A 17 -4.84 2.61 -9.29
N ALA A 18 -4.57 2.17 -8.06
CA ALA A 18 -4.82 0.80 -7.68
C ALA A 18 -6.33 0.55 -7.80
N ASP A 19 -6.75 -0.24 -8.77
CA ASP A 19 -8.17 -0.49 -9.06
C ASP A 19 -8.79 -1.56 -8.13
N ASP A 20 -7.97 -2.29 -7.36
CA ASP A 20 -8.39 -3.47 -6.61
C ASP A 20 -8.00 -3.38 -5.13
N TRP A 21 -8.81 -2.68 -4.33
CA TRP A 21 -8.66 -2.59 -2.87
C TRP A 21 -9.61 -3.58 -2.21
N TYR A 22 -9.08 -4.50 -1.40
CA TYR A 22 -9.91 -5.47 -0.66
C TYR A 22 -10.03 -5.07 0.80
N TYR A 23 -11.26 -5.02 1.31
CA TYR A 23 -11.57 -4.75 2.71
C TYR A 23 -11.07 -5.89 3.62
N VAL A 24 -10.30 -5.55 4.64
CA VAL A 24 -9.64 -6.51 5.53
C VAL A 24 -10.27 -6.56 6.91
N ASP A 25 -10.54 -5.40 7.51
CA ASP A 25 -11.11 -5.32 8.86
C ASP A 25 -11.69 -3.92 9.12
N ALA A 26 -12.75 -3.87 9.92
CA ALA A 26 -13.17 -2.68 10.63
C ALA A 26 -13.49 -3.00 12.07
N ASP A 27 -13.09 -2.11 12.97
CA ASP A 27 -13.50 -2.26 14.36
C ASP A 27 -15.04 -2.21 14.48
N SER A 28 -15.56 -2.71 15.60
CA SER A 28 -17.01 -2.78 15.86
C SER A 28 -17.76 -1.44 15.76
N LYS A 29 -17.03 -0.31 15.70
CA LYS A 29 -17.57 1.04 15.57
C LYS A 29 -17.37 1.63 14.16
N GLY A 30 -16.77 0.88 13.24
CA GLY A 30 -16.41 1.33 11.90
C GLY A 30 -15.35 2.45 11.89
N ALA A 31 -14.63 2.63 12.99
CA ALA A 31 -13.69 3.74 13.13
C ALA A 31 -12.34 3.45 12.45
N ASN A 32 -12.06 2.21 12.07
CA ASN A 32 -10.92 1.85 11.23
C ASN A 32 -11.41 1.09 10.01
N ILE A 33 -10.96 1.42 8.81
CA ILE A 33 -11.17 0.63 7.60
C ILE A 33 -9.82 0.34 6.99
N THR A 34 -9.51 -0.94 6.82
CA THR A 34 -8.23 -1.38 6.28
C THR A 34 -8.38 -2.09 4.94
N PHE A 35 -7.45 -1.80 4.03
CA PHE A 35 -7.37 -2.33 2.68
C PHE A 35 -5.99 -2.90 2.37
N ILE A 36 -5.95 -3.90 1.49
CA ILE A 36 -4.71 -4.40 0.87
C ILE A 36 -4.67 -4.01 -0.60
N ASP A 37 -3.52 -3.51 -1.05
CA ASP A 37 -3.21 -3.35 -2.48
C ASP A 37 -2.79 -4.70 -3.06
N LEU A 38 -3.66 -5.30 -3.89
CA LEU A 38 -3.41 -6.62 -4.45
C LEU A 38 -2.13 -6.71 -5.28
N THR A 39 -1.77 -5.64 -5.99
CA THR A 39 -0.62 -5.65 -6.89
C THR A 39 0.71 -5.67 -6.13
N SER A 40 0.67 -5.32 -4.85
CA SER A 40 1.82 -5.33 -3.95
C SER A 40 2.13 -6.69 -3.33
N ILE A 41 1.21 -7.65 -3.45
CA ILE A 41 1.32 -8.97 -2.81
C ILE A 41 2.46 -9.76 -3.44
N ARG A 42 3.42 -10.18 -2.62
CA ARG A 42 4.57 -11.00 -3.03
C ARG A 42 5.04 -11.92 -1.92
N ILE A 43 5.82 -12.94 -2.27
CA ILE A 43 6.55 -13.75 -1.28
C ILE A 43 7.94 -13.17 -1.10
N ASN A 44 8.38 -12.96 0.14
CA ASN A 44 9.71 -12.45 0.43
C ASN A 44 10.76 -13.56 0.55
N ALA A 45 12.03 -13.19 0.77
CA ALA A 45 13.14 -14.14 0.87
C ALA A 45 13.00 -15.13 2.05
N GLY A 46 12.19 -14.81 3.06
CA GLY A 46 11.87 -15.68 4.19
C GLY A 46 10.68 -16.62 3.93
N GLY A 47 10.08 -16.59 2.74
CA GLY A 47 8.90 -17.40 2.41
C GLY A 47 7.59 -16.86 2.99
N ASN A 48 7.61 -15.66 3.59
CA ASN A 48 6.41 -15.00 4.10
C ASN A 48 5.73 -14.17 2.99
N THR A 49 4.44 -13.95 3.11
CA THR A 49 3.70 -13.05 2.21
C THR A 49 3.89 -11.61 2.67
N GLU A 50 4.27 -10.70 1.78
CA GLU A 50 4.30 -9.26 2.04
C GLU A 50 3.26 -8.56 1.18
N ALA A 51 2.61 -7.55 1.75
CA ALA A 51 1.70 -6.67 1.02
C ALA A 51 1.71 -5.25 1.60
N VAL A 52 1.42 -4.27 0.77
CA VAL A 52 1.11 -2.91 1.18
C VAL A 52 -0.33 -2.87 1.67
N MET A 53 -0.49 -2.35 2.88
CA MET A 53 -1.76 -2.11 3.53
C MET A 53 -2.00 -0.61 3.69
N PHE A 54 -3.26 -0.24 3.56
CA PHE A 54 -3.75 1.10 3.82
C PHE A 54 -4.82 1.03 4.90
N SER A 55 -4.75 1.91 5.88
CA SER A 55 -5.73 1.97 6.97
C SER A 55 -6.20 3.39 7.13
N ALA A 56 -7.52 3.59 7.09
CA ALA A 56 -8.17 4.87 7.37
C ALA A 56 -8.81 4.79 8.76
N LEU A 57 -8.38 5.66 9.67
CA LEU A 57 -8.90 5.78 11.02
C LEU A 57 -9.74 7.06 11.12
N ALA A 58 -11.04 6.93 11.40
CA ALA A 58 -11.87 8.05 11.81
C ALA A 58 -11.44 8.47 13.22
N THR A 59 -10.94 9.71 13.36
CA THR A 59 -10.63 10.29 14.66
C THR A 59 -11.82 11.11 15.17
N ASP A 60 -11.99 11.13 16.48
CA ASP A 60 -13.07 11.82 17.20
C ASP A 60 -12.92 13.35 17.18
N VAL A 61 -11.73 13.87 16.85
CA VAL A 61 -11.43 15.30 17.03
C VAL A 61 -11.37 16.08 15.70
N GLU A 62 -10.79 15.56 14.61
CA GLU A 62 -10.43 16.43 13.45
C GLU A 62 -10.45 15.76 12.06
N GLY A 63 -11.10 14.60 11.91
CA GLY A 63 -11.27 13.95 10.60
C GLY A 63 -10.58 12.60 10.47
N ALA A 64 -10.45 12.11 9.24
CA ALA A 64 -9.87 10.78 8.97
C ALA A 64 -8.35 10.87 8.82
N ALA A 65 -7.62 10.02 9.54
CA ALA A 65 -6.20 9.79 9.33
C ALA A 65 -6.01 8.57 8.42
N ALA A 66 -5.16 8.68 7.39
CA ALA A 66 -4.83 7.57 6.51
C ALA A 66 -3.36 7.18 6.67
N TYR A 67 -3.12 5.88 6.83
CA TYR A 67 -1.79 5.28 6.98
C TYR A 67 -1.54 4.32 5.82
N ARG A 68 -0.29 4.30 5.34
CA ARG A 68 0.22 3.30 4.41
C ARG A 68 1.42 2.61 5.05
N PHE A 69 1.39 1.29 5.13
CA PHE A 69 2.49 0.49 5.67
C PHE A 69 2.60 -0.84 4.96
N THR A 70 3.79 -1.44 4.96
CA THR A 70 3.95 -2.82 4.47
C THR A 70 3.74 -3.77 5.65
N VAL A 71 3.05 -4.88 5.42
CA VAL A 71 2.88 -5.95 6.39
C VAL A 71 3.47 -7.24 5.83
N GLU A 72 4.19 -7.96 6.68
CA GLU A 72 4.61 -9.33 6.45
C GLU A 72 3.66 -10.27 7.20
N PHE A 73 3.18 -11.30 6.51
CA PHE A 73 2.31 -12.35 7.00
C PHE A 73 3.05 -13.69 6.96
N ASN A 74 3.19 -14.31 8.13
CA ASN A 74 3.54 -15.71 8.25
C ASN A 74 2.24 -16.53 8.34
N CYS A 75 1.78 -17.02 7.19
CA CYS A 75 0.53 -17.77 7.07
C CYS A 75 0.56 -19.12 7.80
N THR A 76 1.74 -19.75 7.94
CA THR A 76 1.87 -21.04 8.65
C THR A 76 1.76 -20.88 10.17
N ALA A 77 2.30 -19.78 10.71
CA ALA A 77 2.23 -19.46 12.12
C ALA A 77 1.00 -18.61 12.51
N ASN A 78 0.19 -18.21 11.52
CA ASN A 78 -0.93 -17.25 11.67
C ASN A 78 -0.50 -15.96 12.41
N LYS A 79 0.60 -15.34 11.97
CA LYS A 79 1.15 -14.12 12.56
C LYS A 79 1.41 -13.07 11.49
N SER A 80 1.32 -11.80 11.86
CA SER A 80 1.68 -10.67 11.01
C SER A 80 2.50 -9.63 11.77
N ARG A 81 3.26 -8.82 11.03
CA ARG A 81 3.96 -7.65 11.58
C ARG A 81 4.12 -6.55 10.53
N PRO A 82 4.12 -5.27 10.94
CA PRO A 82 4.54 -4.20 10.05
C PRO A 82 6.03 -4.33 9.72
N VAL A 83 6.38 -3.99 8.49
CA VAL A 83 7.77 -3.96 8.00
C VAL A 83 8.10 -2.53 7.58
N SER A 84 9.25 -2.05 8.03
CA SER A 84 9.77 -0.75 7.61
C SER A 84 10.15 -0.83 6.13
N LEU A 85 9.63 0.10 5.32
CA LEU A 85 10.17 0.32 3.99
C LEU A 85 11.61 0.83 4.15
N PRO A 86 12.56 0.38 3.31
CA PRO A 86 13.86 1.04 3.24
C PRO A 86 13.64 2.52 2.92
N ALA A 87 14.38 3.38 3.61
CA ALA A 87 14.32 4.83 3.50
C ALA A 87 14.69 5.32 2.09
#